data_AF-A0A7C1NU98-F1
#
_entry.id   AF-A0A7C1NU98-F1
#
_cell.length_a   1.000
_cell.length_b   1.000
_cell.length_c   1.000
_cell.angle_alpha   90.00
_cell.angle_beta   90.00
_cell.angle_gamma   90.00
#
_symmetry.space_group_name_H-M   'P 1'
#
loop_
_entity.id
_entity.type
_entity.pdbx_description
1 polymer ?
#
loop_
_entity_poly.entity_id
_entity_poly.type
_entity_poly.pdbx_seq_one_letter_code
_entity_poly.pdbx_strand_id
1 'polypeptide(L)' 'MDGKVVKKQTSDTKIKGHTVKATPDDPQFIVESAKSGKQAAHKPDALKNI' A
#
# COMPACT_ATOMS: atom_id res chain seq x y z
N MET A 1 -1.27 -7.28 11.15
CA MET A 1 -1.97 -5.97 11.11
C MET A 1 -3.28 -6.21 10.37
N ASP A 2 -4.45 -6.04 10.98
CA ASP A 2 -5.71 -6.42 10.30
C ASP A 2 -6.02 -5.50 9.11
N GLY A 3 -5.62 -5.93 7.91
CA GLY A 3 -5.81 -5.19 6.66
C GLY A 3 -5.66 -6.10 5.44
N LYS A 4 -6.27 -5.70 4.33
CA LYS A 4 -6.27 -6.46 3.07
C LYS A 4 -5.52 -5.69 2.00
N VAL A 5 -4.63 -6.37 1.27
CA VAL A 5 -4.02 -5.81 0.05
C VAL A 5 -5.13 -5.63 -0.99
N VAL A 6 -5.33 -4.39 -1.43
CA VAL A 6 -6.35 -4.03 -2.43
C VAL A 6 -5.75 -3.72 -3.79
N LYS A 7 -4.48 -3.31 -3.85
CA LYS A 7 -3.83 -2.95 -5.12
C LYS A 7 -2.31 -3.08 -5.05
N LYS A 8 -1.70 -3.62 -6.10
CA LYS A 8 -0.27 -3.47 -6.39
C LYS A 8 -0.05 -2.18 -7.19
N GLN A 9 0.89 -1.37 -6.76
CA GLN A 9 1.24 -0.07 -7.33
C GLN A 9 2.68 -0.15 -7.85
N THR A 10 2.88 0.17 -9.12
CA THR A 10 4.19 0.15 -9.81
C THR A 10 4.55 1.51 -10.41
N SER A 11 3.81 2.55 -10.05
CA SER A 11 3.99 3.93 -10.49
C SER A 11 3.56 4.88 -9.39
N ASP A 12 4.00 6.14 -9.43
CA ASP A 12 3.59 7.16 -8.47
C ASP A 12 2.05 7.26 -8.37
N THR A 13 1.55 7.33 -7.14
CA THR A 13 0.10 7.43 -6.85
C THR A 13 -0.12 8.36 -5.66
N LYS A 14 -1.23 9.09 -5.67
CA LYS A 14 -1.62 9.95 -4.55
C LYS A 14 -2.64 9.24 -3.66
N ILE A 15 -2.32 9.07 -2.38
CA ILE A 15 -3.17 8.45 -1.37
C ILE A 15 -3.37 9.45 -0.24
N LYS A 16 -4.62 9.86 0.00
CA LYS A 16 -4.99 10.78 1.11
C LYS A 16 -4.14 12.05 1.17
N GLY A 17 -3.84 12.63 0.01
CA GLY A 17 -3.01 13.84 -0.09
C GLY A 17 -1.51 13.59 -0.17
N HIS A 18 -1.02 12.38 0.15
CA HIS A 18 0.39 12.02 0.06
C HIS A 18 0.72 11.35 -1.26
N THR A 19 1.83 11.73 -1.89
CA THR A 19 2.37 11.01 -3.05
C THR A 19 3.21 9.84 -2.57
N VAL A 20 2.85 8.65 -3.00
CA VAL A 20 3.61 7.42 -2.78
C VAL A 20 4.33 7.10 -4.08
N LYS A 21 5.67 7.02 -4.01
CA LYS A 21 6.49 6.60 -5.15
C LYS A 21 6.53 5.08 -5.25
N ALA A 22 6.44 4.58 -6.48
CA ALA A 22 6.58 3.15 -6.77
C ALA A 22 7.11 2.98 -8.20
N THR A 23 7.81 1.88 -8.44
CA THR A 23 8.28 1.49 -9.77
C THR A 23 7.95 0.01 -10.03
N PRO A 24 8.10 -0.49 -11.27
CA PRO A 24 8.00 -1.93 -11.53
C PRO A 24 8.98 -2.76 -10.71
N ASP A 25 10.20 -2.23 -10.47
CA ASP A 25 11.27 -2.88 -9.73
C ASP A 25 11.13 -2.75 -8.19
N ASP A 26 10.55 -1.65 -7.70
CA ASP A 26 10.19 -1.43 -6.28
C ASP A 26 8.68 -1.14 -6.15
N PRO A 27 7.82 -2.17 -6.33
CA PRO A 27 6.39 -1.99 -6.22
C PRO A 27 5.97 -1.69 -4.78
N GLN A 28 4.93 -0.88 -4.62
CA GLN A 28 4.23 -0.69 -3.36
C GLN A 28 2.89 -1.44 -3.40
N PHE A 29 2.34 -1.74 -2.24
CA PHE A 29 1.04 -2.38 -2.10
C PHE A 29 0.12 -1.50 -1.26
N ILE A 30 -1.03 -1.17 -1.81
CA ILE A 30 -2.07 -0.46 -1.07
C ILE A 30 -2.83 -1.49 -0.24
N VAL A 31 -2.84 -1.28 1.06
CA VAL A 31 -3.56 -2.07 2.05
C VAL A 31 -4.70 -1.23 2.61
N GLU A 32 -5.88 -1.82 2.69
CA GLU A 32 -7.03 -1.25 3.37
C GLU A 32 -7.17 -1.86 4.76
N SER A 33 -7.19 -1.01 5.79
CA SER A 33 -7.37 -1.43 7.18
C SER A 33 -8.81 -1.88 7.42
N ALA A 34 -9.00 -3.11 7.90
CA ALA A 34 -10.33 -3.62 8.22
C ALA A 34 -11.01 -2.83 9.35
N LYS A 35 -10.22 -2.28 10.27
CA LYS A 35 -10.71 -1.52 11.44
C LYS A 35 -11.21 -0.13 11.10
N SER A 36 -10.63 0.51 10.08
CA SER A 36 -10.85 1.94 9.82
C SER A 36 -11.21 2.28 8.37
N GLY A 37 -11.21 1.30 7.46
CA GLY A 37 -11.38 1.52 6.02
C GLY A 37 -10.25 2.36 5.39
N LYS A 38 -9.20 2.67 6.15
CA LYS A 38 -8.12 3.56 5.73
C LYS A 38 -7.17 2.81 4.80
N GLN A 39 -6.92 3.38 3.63
CA GLN A 39 -5.86 2.93 2.72
C GLN A 39 -4.48 3.48 3.07
N ALA A 40 -3.44 2.66 2.95
CA ALA A 40 -2.03 3.01 3.13
C ALA A 40 -1.16 2.20 2.17
N ALA A 41 0.00 2.72 1.75
CA ALA A 41 0.95 2.00 0.93
C ALA A 41 2.06 1.36 1.77
N HIS A 42 2.40 0.11 1.45
CA HIS A 42 3.43 -0.67 2.12
C HIS A 42 4.36 -1.35 1.10
N LYS A 43 5.64 -1.49 1.45
CA LYS A 43 6.59 -2.33 0.70
C LYS A 43 6.22 -3.81 0.83
N PRO A 44 6.53 -4.66 -0.17
CA PRO A 44 6.29 -6.10 -0.11
C PRO A 44 6.88 -6.77 1.14
N ASP A 45 8.07 -6.36 1.58
CA ASP A 45 8.70 -6.93 2.78
C ASP A 45 7.95 -6.63 4.07
N ALA A 46 7.24 -5.49 4.13
CA ALA A 46 6.41 -5.13 5.27
C ALA A 46 5.09 -5.93 5.31
N LEU A 47 4.70 -6.57 4.20
CA LEU A 47 3.47 -7.38 4.13
C LEU A 47 3.59 -8.72 4.84
N LYS A 48 4.81 -9.19 5.15
CA LYS A 48 5.03 -10.47 5.84
C LYS A 48 4.41 -10.53 7.25
N ASN A 49 4.08 -9.37 7.83
CA ASN A 49 3.49 -9.23 9.16
C ASN A 49 2.06 -8.61 9.14
N ILE A 50 1.42 -8.54 7.97
CA ILE A 50 0.05 -8.04 7.83
C ILE A 50 -0.93 -9.17 8.07
#